data_AF-A0A925FNG4-F1
#
_entry.id   AF-A0A925FNG4-F1
#
_cell.length_a   1.000
_cell.length_b   1.000
_cell.length_c   1.000
_cell.angle_alpha   90.00
_cell.angle_beta   90.00
_cell.angle_gamma   90.00
#
_symmetry.space_group_name_H-M   'P 1'
#
loop_
_entity.id
_entity.type
_entity.pdbx_description
1 polymer ?
#
loop_
_entity_poly.entity_id
_entity_poly.type
_entity_poly.pdbx_seq_one_letter_code
_entity_poly.pdbx_strand_id
1 'polypeptide(L)'
;MKEGWEAVIGMEIHAQLATATKIFCGCAVQTGGEPNANTCPVCLGLPGALPVLNTRVVDLGARAALSLGLEIQETSVFSRKNYFYPDLPKGYQISQYDKPFSANGNLEIMTAERDEAGRAMDWKPLTI
;
A
#
# COMPACT_ATOMS: atom_id res chain seq x y z
N MET A 1 6.18 -26.12 -16.39
CA MET A 1 7.38 -25.34 -16.80
C MET A 1 8.30 -26.26 -17.60
N LYS A 2 9.13 -25.72 -18.49
CA LYS A 2 10.11 -26.54 -19.23
C LYS A 2 11.17 -27.06 -18.25
N GLU A 3 11.61 -28.31 -18.39
CA GLU A 3 12.69 -28.87 -17.55
C GLU A 3 13.92 -27.97 -17.57
N GLY A 4 14.51 -27.75 -16.38
CA GLY A 4 15.70 -26.91 -16.19
C GLY A 4 15.44 -25.43 -15.92
N TRP A 5 14.18 -25.00 -15.75
CA TRP A 5 13.83 -23.59 -15.45
C TRP A 5 13.00 -23.46 -14.18
N GLU A 6 13.26 -22.40 -13.43
CA GLU A 6 12.53 -22.01 -12.21
C GLU A 6 11.95 -20.59 -12.37
N ALA A 7 10.71 -20.39 -11.93
CA ALA A 7 10.06 -19.08 -11.95
C ALA A 7 10.23 -18.40 -10.59
N VAL A 8 10.82 -17.19 -10.58
CA VAL A 8 10.95 -16.34 -9.40
C VAL A 8 10.05 -15.11 -9.60
N ILE A 9 9.05 -14.95 -8.74
CA ILE A 9 8.00 -13.94 -8.88
C ILE A 9 7.99 -13.04 -7.64
N GLY A 10 8.08 -11.72 -7.86
CA GLY A 10 7.87 -10.71 -6.82
C GLY A 10 6.58 -9.93 -7.10
N MET A 11 5.87 -9.52 -6.05
CA MET A 11 4.63 -8.77 -6.13
C MET A 11 4.74 -7.43 -5.39
N GLU A 12 4.20 -6.37 -5.98
CA GLU A 12 4.02 -5.08 -5.34
C GLU A 12 2.52 -4.78 -5.28
N ILE A 13 1.98 -4.66 -4.07
CA ILE A 13 0.55 -4.53 -3.82
C ILE A 13 0.29 -3.19 -3.15
N HIS A 14 -0.61 -2.40 -3.73
CA HIS A 14 -1.12 -1.18 -3.12
C HIS A 14 -2.56 -1.40 -2.66
N ALA A 15 -2.81 -1.23 -1.36
CA ALA A 15 -4.14 -1.31 -0.76
C ALA A 15 -4.57 0.06 -0.23
N GLN A 16 -5.78 0.49 -0.58
CA GLN A 16 -6.33 1.77 -0.10
C GLN A 16 -6.94 1.57 1.30
N LEU A 17 -6.41 2.29 2.29
CA LEU A 17 -6.93 2.24 3.66
C LEU A 17 -8.31 2.92 3.75
N ALA A 18 -9.27 2.23 4.36
CA ALA A 18 -10.63 2.70 4.59
C ALA A 18 -10.67 3.78 5.70
N THR A 19 -10.22 4.98 5.36
CA THR A 19 -10.20 6.17 6.22
C THR A 19 -11.27 7.16 5.77
N ALA A 20 -11.78 7.99 6.68
CA ALA A 20 -12.75 9.03 6.33
C ALA A 20 -12.09 10.22 5.62
N THR A 21 -10.83 10.53 5.97
CA THR A 21 -10.06 11.66 5.46
C THR A 21 -8.72 11.23 4.88
N LYS A 22 -8.17 12.02 3.97
CA LYS A 22 -6.90 11.73 3.28
C LYS A 22 -5.73 11.62 4.29
N ILE A 23 -4.64 11.00 3.84
CA ILE A 23 -3.46 10.73 4.68
C ILE A 23 -2.77 11.99 5.22
N PHE A 24 -2.78 13.09 4.45
CA PHE A 24 -2.03 14.32 4.80
C PHE A 24 -2.90 15.58 4.93
N CYS A 25 -4.22 15.47 4.81
CA CYS A 25 -5.15 16.60 4.94
C CYS A 25 -6.56 16.14 5.32
N GLY A 26 -7.40 17.07 5.76
CA GLY A 26 -8.78 16.79 6.22
C GLY A 26 -9.82 16.55 5.12
N CYS A 27 -9.44 16.54 3.83
CA CYS A 27 -10.40 16.24 2.75
C CYS A 27 -10.95 14.82 2.88
N ALA A 28 -12.22 14.62 2.53
CA ALA A 28 -12.84 13.31 2.53
C ALA A 28 -12.19 12.34 1.53
N VAL A 29 -12.18 11.05 1.89
CA VAL A 29 -11.91 9.93 0.97
C VAL A 29 -13.27 9.36 0.56
N GLN A 30 -13.78 9.83 -0.57
CA GLN A 30 -15.06 9.40 -1.12
C GLN A 30 -14.90 9.04 -2.60
N THR A 31 -15.54 7.96 -3.01
CA THR A 31 -15.63 7.55 -4.42
C THR A 31 -16.81 8.25 -5.09
N GLY A 32 -16.63 8.71 -6.33
CA GLY A 32 -17.64 9.46 -7.08
C GLY A 32 -17.70 10.94 -6.68
N GLY A 33 -18.73 11.64 -7.18
CA GLY A 33 -18.90 13.09 -7.01
C GLY A 33 -18.27 13.91 -8.14
N GLU A 34 -18.40 15.24 -8.05
CA GLU A 34 -17.89 16.16 -9.05
C GLU A 34 -16.35 16.20 -9.07
N PRO A 35 -15.72 16.36 -10.26
CA PRO A 35 -14.29 16.51 -10.38
C PRO A 35 -13.74 17.60 -9.46
N ASN A 36 -12.67 17.30 -8.73
CA ASN A 36 -11.98 18.22 -7.82
C ASN A 36 -12.79 18.73 -6.61
N ALA A 37 -14.00 18.20 -6.35
CA ALA A 37 -14.82 18.62 -5.20
C ALA A 37 -14.17 18.33 -3.84
N ASN A 38 -13.44 17.21 -3.73
CA ASN A 38 -12.78 16.78 -2.50
C ASN A 38 -11.30 17.18 -2.47
N THR A 39 -11.00 18.48 -2.68
CA THR A 39 -9.63 18.99 -2.75
C THR A 39 -9.39 20.18 -1.83
N CYS A 40 -8.11 20.44 -1.50
CA CYS A 40 -7.66 21.57 -0.70
C CYS A 40 -6.21 21.92 -1.08
N PRO A 41 -5.65 23.04 -0.59
CA PRO A 41 -4.29 23.46 -0.91
C PRO A 41 -3.21 22.38 -0.70
N VAL A 42 -3.35 21.55 0.34
CA VAL A 42 -2.38 20.47 0.64
C VAL A 42 -2.39 19.38 -0.43
N CYS A 43 -3.55 18.82 -0.77
CA CYS A 43 -3.61 17.73 -1.75
C CYS A 43 -3.47 18.22 -3.19
N LEU A 44 -3.73 19.51 -3.45
CA LEU A 44 -3.44 20.20 -4.72
C LEU A 44 -1.99 20.67 -4.84
N GLY A 45 -1.16 20.48 -3.82
CA GLY A 45 0.25 20.90 -3.86
C GLY A 45 0.46 22.40 -4.02
N LEU A 46 -0.47 23.22 -3.53
CA LEU A 46 -0.36 24.68 -3.63
C LEU A 46 0.77 25.22 -2.75
N PRO A 47 1.41 26.34 -3.16
CA PRO A 47 2.50 26.95 -2.39
C PRO A 47 2.11 27.27 -0.94
N GLY A 48 2.99 26.96 0.00
CA GLY A 48 2.81 27.21 1.43
C GLY A 48 1.95 26.19 2.19
N ALA A 49 1.33 25.22 1.50
CA ALA A 49 0.56 24.17 2.15
C ALA A 49 1.47 23.08 2.77
N LEU A 50 1.14 22.61 3.97
CA LEU A 50 1.92 21.62 4.72
C LEU A 50 1.12 20.34 4.99
N PRO A 51 1.75 19.15 4.90
CA PRO A 51 1.08 17.87 5.19
C PRO A 51 0.97 17.63 6.70
N VAL A 52 -0.16 17.07 7.15
CA VAL A 52 -0.37 16.61 8.52
C VAL A 52 -0.85 15.16 8.51
N LEU A 53 -0.10 14.26 9.14
CA LEU A 53 -0.38 12.83 9.11
C LEU A 53 -1.70 12.49 9.81
N ASN A 54 -2.52 11.66 9.15
CA ASN A 54 -3.74 11.11 9.70
C ASN A 54 -3.45 9.95 10.65
N THR A 55 -3.79 10.08 11.94
CA THR A 55 -3.59 9.02 12.95
C THR A 55 -4.28 7.71 12.57
N ARG A 56 -5.45 7.76 11.91
CA ARG A 56 -6.17 6.54 11.52
C ARG A 56 -5.42 5.71 10.47
N VAL A 57 -4.60 6.36 9.64
CA VAL A 57 -3.70 5.66 8.69
C VAL A 57 -2.68 4.83 9.45
N VAL A 58 -2.12 5.36 10.54
CA VAL A 58 -1.15 4.65 11.39
C VAL A 58 -1.82 3.45 12.05
N ASP A 59 -3.02 3.61 12.62
CA ASP A 59 -3.76 2.52 13.26
C ASP A 59 -4.08 1.37 12.30
N LEU A 60 -4.57 1.71 11.10
CA LEU A 60 -4.92 0.71 10.09
C LEU A 60 -3.68 0.05 9.50
N GLY A 61 -2.61 0.81 9.29
CA GLY A 61 -1.30 0.30 8.88
C GLY A 61 -0.73 -0.69 9.91
N ALA A 62 -0.80 -0.36 11.21
CA ALA A 62 -0.36 -1.26 12.29
C ALA A 62 -1.17 -2.56 12.30
N ARG A 63 -2.50 -2.48 12.16
CA ARG A 63 -3.37 -3.67 12.09
C ARG A 63 -3.02 -4.55 10.91
N ALA A 64 -2.83 -3.97 9.73
CA ALA A 64 -2.42 -4.69 8.54
C ALA A 64 -1.05 -5.34 8.73
N ALA A 65 -0.08 -4.60 9.27
CA ALA A 65 1.27 -5.09 9.55
C ALA A 65 1.25 -6.32 10.46
N LEU A 66 0.59 -6.21 11.62
CA LEU A 66 0.47 -7.31 12.58
C LEU A 66 -0.28 -8.52 11.99
N SER A 67 -1.30 -8.28 11.16
CA SER A 67 -2.04 -9.38 10.51
C SER A 67 -1.23 -10.15 9.47
N LEU A 68 -0.20 -9.51 8.92
CA LEU A 68 0.74 -10.09 7.94
C LEU A 68 2.04 -10.56 8.62
N GLY A 69 2.06 -10.65 9.95
CA GLY A 69 3.24 -11.07 10.72
C GLY A 69 4.43 -10.12 10.58
N LEU A 70 4.22 -8.87 10.14
CA LEU A 70 5.29 -7.89 9.97
C LEU A 70 5.72 -7.31 11.33
N GLU A 71 7.02 -7.04 11.45
CA GLU A 71 7.61 -6.32 12.58
C GLU A 71 7.42 -4.80 12.38
N ILE A 72 6.69 -4.16 13.31
CA ILE A 72 6.52 -2.71 13.32
C ILE A 72 7.79 -2.05 13.86
N GLN A 73 8.30 -1.06 13.13
CA GLN A 73 9.49 -0.31 13.53
C GLN A 73 9.13 0.74 14.59
N GLU A 74 9.95 0.87 15.64
CA GLU A 74 9.79 1.91 16.67
C GLU A 74 9.87 3.32 16.05
N THR A 75 10.73 3.49 15.04
CA THR A 75 10.88 4.73 14.28
C THR A 75 10.78 4.45 12.79
N SER A 76 9.88 5.17 12.11
CA SER A 76 9.79 5.19 10.66
C SER A 76 9.76 6.63 10.13
N VAL A 77 10.15 6.82 8.86
CA VAL A 77 10.32 8.16 8.28
C VAL A 77 9.60 8.26 6.95
N PHE A 78 8.84 9.33 6.77
CA PHE A 78 8.29 9.69 5.46
C PHE A 78 9.35 10.42 4.62
N SER A 79 9.52 9.95 3.39
CA SER A 79 10.47 10.44 2.39
C SER A 79 9.73 10.95 1.15
N ARG A 80 10.41 11.79 0.36
CA ARG A 80 9.86 12.34 -0.89
C ARG A 80 10.40 11.55 -2.09
N LYS A 81 9.52 10.85 -2.81
CA LYS A 81 9.82 10.18 -4.08
C LYS A 81 9.50 11.14 -5.23
N ASN A 82 10.53 11.75 -5.82
CA ASN A 82 10.39 12.84 -6.80
C ASN A 82 10.21 12.30 -8.22
N TYR A 83 9.15 12.74 -8.92
CA TYR A 83 8.92 12.48 -10.34
C TYR A 83 7.83 13.43 -10.86
N PHE A 84 7.86 13.73 -12.16
CA PHE A 84 6.89 14.62 -12.78
C PHE A 84 5.78 13.83 -13.45
N TYR A 85 4.55 14.06 -13.02
CA TYR A 85 3.36 13.54 -13.68
C TYR A 85 2.16 14.45 -13.39
N PRO A 86 1.21 14.66 -14.33
CA PRO A 86 0.10 15.60 -14.15
C PRO A 86 -0.82 15.31 -12.95
N ASP A 87 -0.93 14.05 -12.51
CA ASP A 87 -1.72 13.66 -11.33
C ASP A 87 -0.99 13.83 -9.99
N LEU A 88 0.30 14.19 -10.03
CA LEU A 88 1.17 14.34 -8.87
C LEU A 88 1.53 15.82 -8.66
N PRO A 89 0.63 16.62 -8.07
CA PRO A 89 0.72 18.08 -8.11
C PRO A 89 1.94 18.68 -7.40
N LYS A 90 2.57 17.91 -6.49
CA LYS A 90 3.73 18.37 -5.71
C LYS A 90 5.07 18.12 -6.42
N GLY A 91 5.09 17.38 -7.53
CA GLY A 91 6.33 16.85 -8.13
C GLY A 91 7.03 15.76 -7.29
N TYR A 92 6.40 15.33 -6.20
CA TYR A 92 6.84 14.19 -5.40
C TYR A 92 5.67 13.52 -4.67
N GLN A 93 5.81 12.22 -4.48
CA GLN A 93 4.97 11.40 -3.62
C GLN A 93 5.59 11.34 -2.23
N ILE A 94 4.79 11.56 -1.19
CA ILE A 94 5.22 11.29 0.19
C ILE A 94 5.01 9.80 0.42
N SER A 95 6.09 9.06 0.66
CA SER A 95 6.12 7.61 0.88
C SER A 95 7.14 7.29 1.98
N GLN A 96 7.58 6.05 2.13
CA GLN A 96 8.70 5.66 2.98
C GLN A 96 9.80 5.02 2.13
N TYR A 97 11.04 5.06 2.60
CA TYR A 97 12.19 4.52 1.88
C TYR A 97 13.06 3.65 2.79
N ASP A 98 14.13 4.20 3.34
CA ASP A 98 15.14 3.52 4.17
C ASP A 98 14.62 3.13 5.57
N LYS A 99 13.60 3.84 6.07
CA LYS A 99 12.96 3.59 7.37
C LYS A 99 11.46 3.31 7.20
N PRO A 100 11.07 2.12 6.70
CA PRO A 100 9.68 1.76 6.49
C PRO A 100 8.92 1.61 7.82
N PHE A 101 7.59 1.67 7.76
CA PHE A 101 6.75 1.50 8.94
C PHE A 101 6.84 0.09 9.55
N SER A 102 6.95 -0.94 8.70
CA SER A 102 7.02 -2.34 9.11
C SER A 102 7.72 -3.18 8.05
N ALA A 103 8.36 -4.29 8.44
CA ALA A 103 9.10 -5.18 7.54
C ALA A 103 9.11 -6.63 8.06
N ASN A 104 9.71 -7.55 7.29
CA ASN A 104 10.00 -8.94 7.70
C ASN A 104 8.77 -9.77 8.09
N GLY A 105 7.76 -9.80 7.21
CA GLY A 105 6.55 -10.60 7.41
C GLY A 105 6.62 -11.94 6.68
N ASN A 106 5.65 -12.80 6.94
CA ASN A 106 5.40 -14.02 6.20
C ASN A 106 3.90 -14.21 6.05
N LEU A 107 3.49 -14.89 4.98
CA LEU A 107 2.09 -15.20 4.75
C LEU A 107 1.96 -16.67 4.36
N GLU A 108 1.05 -17.37 5.03
CA GLU A 108 0.62 -18.68 4.55
C GLU A 108 -0.47 -18.50 3.49
N ILE A 109 -0.22 -19.03 2.30
CA ILE A 109 -1.20 -19.08 1.22
C ILE A 109 -1.62 -20.52 0.97
N MET A 110 -2.91 -20.72 0.67
CA MET A 110 -3.41 -22.03 0.26
C MET A 110 -3.19 -22.21 -1.24
N THR A 111 -2.54 -23.30 -1.61
CA THR A 111 -2.29 -23.69 -3.00
C THR A 111 -2.87 -25.07 -3.27
N ALA A 112 -3.14 -25.38 -4.52
CA ALA A 112 -3.76 -26.63 -4.91
C ALA A 112 -3.21 -27.05 -6.27
N GLU A 113 -3.03 -28.36 -6.45
CA GLU A 113 -2.85 -28.90 -7.79
C GLU A 113 -4.16 -28.73 -8.57
N ARG A 114 -4.05 -28.67 -9.90
CA ARG A 114 -5.23 -28.55 -10.77
C ARG A 114 -5.33 -29.76 -11.66
N ASP A 115 -6.56 -30.28 -11.80
CA ASP A 115 -6.84 -31.36 -12.75
C ASP A 115 -6.81 -30.86 -14.21
N GLU A 116 -7.02 -31.77 -15.16
CA GLU A 116 -7.04 -31.47 -16.60
C GLU A 116 -8.14 -30.46 -17.00
N ALA A 117 -9.21 -30.34 -16.20
CA ALA A 117 -10.27 -29.36 -16.38
C ALA A 117 -9.99 -28.03 -15.66
N GLY A 118 -8.81 -27.89 -15.02
CA GLY A 118 -8.39 -26.70 -14.28
C GLY A 118 -9.00 -26.57 -12.88
N ARG A 119 -9.69 -27.58 -12.37
CA ARG A 119 -10.32 -27.56 -11.04
C ARG A 119 -9.25 -27.80 -9.97
N ALA A 120 -9.28 -26.99 -8.91
CA ALA A 120 -8.38 -27.12 -7.77
C ALA A 120 -8.68 -28.42 -7.01
N MET A 121 -7.62 -29.17 -6.70
CA MET A 121 -7.65 -30.40 -5.92
C MET A 121 -6.64 -30.29 -4.77
N ASP A 122 -6.97 -30.88 -3.63
CA ASP A 122 -6.05 -31.06 -2.49
C ASP A 122 -5.32 -29.78 -2.06
N TRP A 123 -6.09 -28.84 -1.49
CA TRP A 123 -5.54 -27.60 -0.94
C TRP A 123 -4.51 -27.88 0.15
N LYS A 124 -3.31 -27.30 0.01
CA LYS A 124 -2.19 -27.40 0.93
C LYS A 124 -1.63 -26.01 1.25
N PRO A 125 -1.18 -25.77 2.49
CA PRO A 125 -0.53 -24.53 2.85
C PRO A 125 0.85 -24.43 2.17
N LEU A 126 1.19 -23.22 1.75
CA LEU A 126 2.50 -22.81 1.28
C LEU A 126 2.84 -21.50 1.99
N THR A 127 3.89 -21.51 2.82
CA THR A 127 4.40 -20.28 3.43
C THR A 127 5.30 -19.56 2.43
N ILE A 128 5.02 -18.29 2.20
CA ILE A 128 5.84 -17.36 1.40
C ILE A 128 6.44 -16.26 2.27
#